data_AF-A0A954EA13-F1
#
_entry.id   AF-A0A954EA13-F1
#
_cell.length_a   1.000
_cell.length_b   1.000
_cell.length_c   1.000
_cell.angle_alpha   90.00
_cell.angle_beta   90.00
_cell.angle_gamma   90.00
#
_symmetry.space_group_name_H-M   'P 1'
#
loop_
_entity.id
_entity.type
_entity.pdbx_description
1 polymer ?
#
loop_
_entity_poly.entity_id
_entity_poly.type
_entity_poly.pdbx_seq_one_letter_code
_entity_poly.pdbx_strand_id
1 'polypeptide(L)' 'MPADNPNPLPQFVITMEGDILGQDTPENRDLVRRIHACVNACEGISTEELERGIIKDMCQVMGQVIPILQQKVA' A
#
# COMPACT_ATOMS: atom_id res chain seq x y z
N MET A 1 -8.14 -15.41 -30.25
CA MET A 1 -6.81 -15.15 -29.66
C MET A 1 -6.95 -13.87 -28.85
N PRO A 2 -6.81 -13.89 -27.51
CA PRO A 2 -6.91 -12.66 -26.74
C PRO A 2 -5.65 -11.83 -27.01
N ALA A 3 -5.85 -10.53 -27.17
CA ALA A 3 -4.83 -9.57 -27.51
C ALA A 3 -3.69 -9.55 -26.46
N ASP A 4 -2.45 -9.65 -26.94
CA ASP A 4 -1.25 -9.31 -26.19
C ASP A 4 -1.42 -7.90 -25.61
N ASN A 5 -1.47 -7.81 -24.29
CA ASN A 5 -1.44 -6.54 -23.59
C ASN A 5 0.01 -6.01 -23.66
N PRO A 6 0.30 -4.89 -24.35
CA PRO A 6 1.67 -4.47 -24.67
C PRO A 6 2.45 -3.95 -23.45
N ASN A 7 1.85 -3.97 -22.26
CA ASN A 7 2.50 -3.62 -21.01
C ASN A 7 2.48 -4.85 -20.09
N PRO A 8 3.55 -5.67 -20.04
CA PRO A 8 3.59 -6.78 -19.11
C PRO A 8 3.50 -6.22 -17.70
N LEU A 9 2.44 -6.58 -16.98
CA LEU A 9 2.29 -6.23 -15.58
C LEU A 9 3.56 -6.67 -14.82
N PRO A 10 4.06 -5.85 -13.87
CA PRO A 10 5.15 -6.23 -12.98
C PRO A 10 5.00 -7.66 -12.46
N GLN A 11 5.86 -8.56 -12.93
CA GLN A 11 5.82 -9.96 -12.54
C GLN A 11 6.74 -10.16 -11.33
N PHE A 12 6.13 -10.30 -10.16
CA PHE A 12 6.82 -10.62 -8.92
C PHE A 12 6.60 -12.09 -8.54
N VAL A 13 7.61 -12.67 -7.89
CA VAL A 13 7.54 -13.97 -7.23
C VAL A 13 7.71 -13.74 -5.74
N ILE A 14 6.76 -14.23 -4.94
CA ILE A 14 6.85 -14.19 -3.48
C ILE A 14 7.44 -15.53 -3.03
N THR A 15 8.54 -15.48 -2.28
CA THR A 15 9.18 -16.69 -1.73
C THR A 15 8.44 -17.18 -0.47
N MET A 16 8.78 -18.39 -0.01
CA MET A 16 8.20 -18.93 1.22
C MET A 16 8.65 -18.14 2.46
N GLU A 17 9.78 -17.46 2.36
CA GLU A 17 10.36 -16.58 3.37
C GLU A 17 9.71 -15.19 3.38
N GLY A 18 8.83 -14.90 2.40
CA GLY A 18 8.14 -13.62 2.27
C GLY A 18 8.88 -12.56 1.45
N ASP A 19 9.98 -12.94 0.78
CA ASP A 19 10.71 -12.02 -0.08
C ASP A 19 9.98 -11.79 -1.40
N ILE A 20 10.00 -10.55 -1.88
CA ILE A 20 9.45 -10.17 -3.19
C ILE A 20 10.61 -10.10 -4.19
N LEU A 21 10.66 -11.07 -5.11
CA LEU A 21 11.66 -11.15 -6.17
C LEU A 21 11.06 -10.70 -7.51
N GLY A 22 11.83 -9.92 -8.29
CA GLY A 22 11.41 -9.43 -9.60
C GLY A 22 12.57 -8.84 -10.38
N GLN A 23 12.33 -8.51 -11.66
CA GLN A 23 13.32 -7.79 -12.46
C GLN A 23 13.53 -6.38 -11.90
N ASP A 24 14.77 -5.91 -11.90
CA ASP A 24 15.13 -4.59 -11.38
C ASP A 24 14.84 -3.48 -12.42
N THR A 25 13.56 -3.21 -12.64
CA THR A 25 13.08 -2.13 -13.51
C THR A 25 12.60 -0.92 -12.69
N PRO A 26 12.61 0.30 -13.25
CA PRO A 26 12.07 1.48 -12.58
C PRO A 26 10.62 1.30 -12.09
N GLU A 27 9.77 0.67 -12.89
CA GLU A 27 8.37 0.40 -12.58
C GLU A 27 8.23 -0.55 -11.38
N ASN A 28 9.05 -1.61 -11.35
CA ASN A 28 9.06 -2.57 -10.26
C ASN A 28 9.60 -1.96 -8.96
N ARG A 29 10.64 -1.11 -9.05
CA ARG A 29 11.16 -0.37 -7.89
C ARG A 29 10.10 0.52 -7.27
N ASP A 30 9.35 1.27 -8.10
CA ASP A 30 8.29 2.13 -7.59
C ASP A 30 7.15 1.33 -6.95
N LEU A 31 6.81 0.18 -7.52
CA LEU A 31 5.79 -0.69 -6.95
C LEU A 31 6.24 -1.30 -5.60
N VAL A 32 7.47 -1.81 -5.52
CA VAL A 32 8.06 -2.31 -4.26
C VAL A 32 8.14 -1.21 -3.20
N ARG A 33 8.53 0.02 -3.59
CA ARG A 33 8.53 1.19 -2.70
C ARG A 33 7.15 1.47 -2.10
N ARG A 34 6.08 1.37 -2.90
CA ARG A 34 4.70 1.55 -2.44
C ARG A 34 4.25 0.43 -1.50
N ILE A 35 4.63 -0.82 -1.80
CA ILE A 35 4.34 -1.96 -0.93
C ILE A 35 5.01 -1.77 0.44
N HIS A 36 6.30 -1.41 0.48
CA HIS A 36 6.98 -1.12 1.75
C HIS A 36 6.34 0.02 2.53
N ALA A 37 5.91 1.10 1.85
CA ALA A 37 5.21 2.19 2.52
C ALA A 37 3.91 1.73 3.18
N CYS A 38 3.14 0.85 2.52
CA CYS A 38 1.94 0.25 3.09
C CYS A 38 2.25 -0.68 4.27
N VAL A 39 3.26 -1.55 4.14
CA VAL A 39 3.68 -2.44 5.24
C VAL A 39 4.11 -1.62 6.47
N ASN A 40 4.94 -0.61 6.28
CA ASN A 40 5.40 0.27 7.36
C ASN A 40 4.23 1.05 8.01
N ALA A 41 3.27 1.51 7.22
CA ALA A 41 2.08 2.19 7.75
C ALA A 41 1.18 1.27 8.58
N CYS A 42 1.24 -0.04 8.31
CA CYS A 42 0.50 -1.06 9.03
C CYS A 42 1.34 -1.73 10.13
N GLU A 43 2.58 -1.30 10.36
CA GLU A 43 3.44 -1.84 11.39
C GLU A 43 2.82 -1.61 12.78
N GLY A 44 2.69 -2.68 13.56
CA GLY A 44 2.03 -2.66 14.87
C GLY A 44 0.50 -2.79 14.82
N ILE A 45 -0.10 -2.92 13.63
CA ILE A 45 -1.51 -3.27 13.45
C ILE A 45 -1.61 -4.77 13.26
N SER A 46 -2.47 -5.43 14.03
CA SER A 46 -2.69 -6.87 13.85
C SER A 46 -3.39 -7.15 12.50
N THR A 47 -3.15 -8.34 11.93
CA THR A 47 -3.87 -8.79 10.72
C THR A 47 -5.39 -8.73 10.91
N GLU A 48 -5.87 -9.04 12.12
CA GLU A 48 -7.29 -8.99 12.46
C GLU A 48 -7.86 -7.58 12.42
N GLU A 49 -7.12 -6.57 12.89
CA GLU A 49 -7.51 -5.16 12.79
C GLU A 49 -7.48 -4.66 11.34
N LEU A 50 -6.47 -5.08 10.57
CA LEU A 50 -6.38 -4.82 9.13
C LEU A 50 -7.60 -5.34 8.36
N GLU A 51 -7.95 -6.61 8.57
CA GLU A 51 -9.09 -7.28 7.94
C GLU A 51 -10.43 -6.66 8.33
N ARG A 52 -10.54 -6.15 9.57
CA ARG A 52 -11.72 -5.41 10.06
C ARG A 52 -11.85 -4.01 9.43
N GLY A 53 -10.87 -3.59 8.63
CA GLY A 53 -10.93 -2.33 7.90
C GLY A 53 -10.41 -1.14 8.70
N ILE A 54 -9.49 -1.33 9.66
CA ILE A 54 -8.90 -0.24 10.46
C ILE A 54 -8.37 0.93 9.63
N ILE A 55 -7.88 0.69 8.41
CA ILE A 55 -7.44 1.76 7.48
C ILE A 55 -8.61 2.68 7.11
N LYS A 56 -9.81 2.12 6.88
CA LYS A 56 -11.03 2.88 6.60
C LYS A 56 -11.44 3.73 7.80
N ASP A 57 -11.35 3.15 9.00
CA ASP A 57 -11.67 3.86 10.24
C ASP A 57 -10.68 4.99 10.53
N MET A 58 -9.38 4.75 10.31
CA MET A 58 -8.34 5.79 10.39
C MET A 58 -8.58 6.93 9.40
N CYS A 59 -8.90 6.63 8.14
CA CYS A 59 -9.26 7.64 7.15
C CYS A 59 -10.48 8.46 7.58
N GLN A 60 -11.48 7.81 8.18
CA GLN A 60 -12.67 8.49 8.70
C GLN A 60 -12.34 9.43 9.86
N VAL A 61 -11.53 8.99 10.83
CA VAL A 61 -11.07 9.83 11.95
C VAL A 61 -10.22 10.99 11.45
N MET A 62 -9.28 10.75 10.53
CA MET A 62 -8.48 11.82 9.92
C MET A 62 -9.36 12.85 9.20
N GLY A 63 -10.39 12.41 8.47
CA GLY A 63 -11.35 13.30 7.82
C GLY A 63 -12.13 14.20 8.80
N GLN A 64 -12.30 13.76 10.05
CA GLN A 64 -12.92 14.57 11.11
C GLN A 64 -11.91 15.52 11.78
N VAL A 65 -10.64 15.12 11.87
CA VAL A 65 -9.58 15.91 12.54
C VAL A 65 -8.99 16.99 11.63
N ILE A 66 -8.84 16.74 10.33
CA ILE A 66 -8.27 17.68 9.35
C ILE A 66 -8.96 19.06 9.38
N PRO A 67 -10.31 19.16 9.35
CA PRO A 67 -10.99 20.45 9.41
C PRO A 67 -10.74 21.22 10.72
N ILE A 68 -10.58 20.51 11.84
CA ILE A 68 -10.32 21.09 13.16
C ILE A 68 -8.90 21.69 13.21
N LEU A 69 -7.93 20.98 12.63
CA LEU A 69 -6.56 21.48 12.52
C LEU A 69 -6.49 22.70 11.58
N GLN A 70 -7.23 22.69 10.48
CA GLN A 70 -7.31 23.83 9.56
C GLN A 70 -7.92 25.08 10.23
N GLN A 71 -8.88 24.91 11.14
CA GLN A 71 -9.45 26.03 11.92
C GLN A 71 -8.49 26.62 12.96
N LYS A 72 -7.48 25.87 13.42
CA LYS A 72 -6.50 26.34 14.41
C LYS A 72 -5.24 27.00 13.80
N VAL A 73 -5.07 26.92 12.48
CA VAL A 73 -3.97 27.55 11.75
C VAL A 73 -4.42 28.87 11.09
N ALA A 74 -5.66 29.33 11.36
CA ALA A 74 -6.20 30.62 10.94
C ALA A 74 -6.08 31.67 12.05
#